data_AF-A0A4Q3T7V6-F1
#
_entry.id   AF-A0A4Q3T7V6-F1
#
_cell.length_a   1.000
_cell.length_b   1.000
_cell.length_c   1.000
_cell.angle_alpha   90.00
_cell.angle_beta   90.00
_cell.angle_gamma   90.00
#
_symmetry.space_group_name_H-M   'P 1'
#
loop_
_entity.id
_entity.type
_entity.pdbx_description
1 polymer ?
#
loop_
_entity_poly.entity_id
_entity_poly.type
_entity_poly.pdbx_seq_one_letter_code
_entity_poly.pdbx_strand_id
1 'polypeptide(L)'
;MPNLPRTVLIVTDAWHPQVNGVVRSTERVIEQMVDLGIDVKLITPLEYRTMPMPGYDEIRLSLVHKHTVHEKIRQIRPDAIHIATEGPLGLIARKYCVERKLPFSTAYHTQFPEYLKARLPVPLDWSYAFLRWFHG
;
A
#
# COMPACT_ATOMS: atom_id res chain seq x y z
N MET A 1 6.26 -26.37 -11.71
CA MET A 1 5.55 -25.17 -11.21
C MET A 1 6.48 -23.98 -11.36
N PRO A 2 6.00 -22.78 -11.75
CA PRO A 2 6.86 -21.59 -11.75
C PRO A 2 7.48 -21.41 -10.35
N ASN A 3 8.69 -20.85 -10.29
CA ASN A 3 9.40 -20.62 -9.04
C ASN A 3 8.70 -19.48 -8.27
N LEU A 4 7.72 -19.83 -7.44
CA LEU A 4 6.94 -18.87 -6.65
C LEU A 4 7.84 -18.22 -5.59
N PRO A 5 7.62 -16.93 -5.26
CA PRO A 5 8.34 -16.29 -4.17
C PRO A 5 8.07 -17.03 -2.86
N ARG A 6 9.08 -17.22 -2.02
CA ARG A 6 8.92 -17.79 -0.68
C ARG A 6 8.38 -16.77 0.29
N THR A 7 8.78 -15.50 0.14
CA THR A 7 8.33 -14.40 1.00
C THR A 7 7.81 -13.24 0.16
N VAL A 8 6.58 -12.82 0.44
CA VAL A 8 5.95 -11.64 -0.18
C VAL A 8 5.69 -10.59 0.90
N LEU A 9 6.15 -9.37 0.66
CA LEU A 9 5.83 -8.23 1.51
C LEU A 9 4.67 -7.44 0.92
N ILE A 10 3.58 -7.32 1.67
CA ILE A 10 2.46 -6.42 1.35
C ILE A 10 2.58 -5.15 2.18
N VAL A 11 2.52 -3.99 1.51
CA VAL A 11 2.50 -2.67 2.13
C VAL A 11 1.13 -2.04 1.90
N THR A 12 0.46 -1.63 2.98
CA THR A 12 -0.88 -1.04 2.91
C THR A 12 -1.08 0.00 4.01
N ASP A 13 -1.73 1.11 3.67
CA ASP A 13 -2.27 2.12 4.59
C ASP A 13 -3.71 1.75 5.02
N ALA A 14 -4.32 0.77 4.35
CA ALA A 14 -5.66 0.27 4.61
C ALA A 14 -5.56 -1.09 5.31
N TRP A 15 -5.76 -1.12 6.62
CA TRP A 15 -5.73 -2.35 7.42
C TRP A 15 -6.68 -2.26 8.61
N HIS A 16 -6.94 -3.39 9.26
CA HIS A 16 -7.74 -3.44 10.48
C HIS A 16 -7.28 -2.39 11.51
N PRO A 17 -8.20 -1.78 12.28
CA PRO A 17 -9.63 -2.14 12.42
C PRO A 17 -10.57 -1.58 11.34
N GLN A 18 -10.07 -0.89 10.30
CA GLN A 18 -10.95 -0.41 9.23
C GLN A 18 -11.49 -1.62 8.44
N VAL A 19 -12.78 -1.57 8.07
CA VAL A 19 -13.40 -2.61 7.25
C VAL A 19 -13.93 -1.97 5.98
N ASN A 20 -13.18 -2.09 4.88
CA ASN A 20 -13.59 -1.61 3.56
C ASN A 20 -13.12 -2.54 2.44
N GLY A 21 -13.45 -2.19 1.20
CA GLY A 21 -13.14 -3.01 0.02
C GLY A 21 -11.65 -3.32 -0.15
N VAL A 22 -10.76 -2.39 0.21
CA VAL A 22 -9.30 -2.59 0.11
C VAL A 22 -8.83 -3.64 1.11
N VAL A 23 -9.26 -3.53 2.38
CA VAL A 23 -8.90 -4.52 3.42
C VAL A 23 -9.37 -5.90 3.02
N ARG A 24 -10.64 -6.05 2.64
CA ARG A 24 -11.21 -7.36 2.24
C ARG A 24 -10.52 -7.98 1.03
N SER A 25 -10.22 -7.16 0.02
CA SER A 25 -9.52 -7.65 -1.18
C SER A 25 -8.09 -8.09 -0.84
N THR A 26 -7.39 -7.31 -0.02
CA THR A 26 -6.03 -7.63 0.43
C THR A 26 -6.02 -8.90 1.28
N GLU A 27 -6.96 -9.06 2.22
CA GLU A 27 -7.11 -10.29 3.01
C GLU A 27 -7.30 -11.51 2.12
N ARG A 28 -8.18 -11.41 1.11
CA ARG A 28 -8.41 -12.54 0.21
C ARG A 28 -7.17 -12.92 -0.60
N VAL A 29 -6.38 -11.94 -1.03
CA VAL A 29 -5.10 -12.18 -1.70
C VAL A 29 -4.11 -12.86 -0.75
N ILE A 30 -4.03 -12.42 0.50
CA ILE A 30 -3.17 -13.02 1.54
C ILE A 30 -3.55 -14.47 1.79
N GLU A 31 -4.84 -14.77 1.95
CA GLU A 31 -5.33 -16.14 2.13
C GLU A 31 -4.85 -17.06 1.01
N GLN A 32 -5.00 -16.63 -0.25
CA GLN A 32 -4.54 -17.42 -1.40
C GLN A 32 -3.02 -17.57 -1.46
N MET A 33 -2.25 -16.55 -1.07
CA MET A 33 -0.79 -16.67 -0.98
C MET A 33 -0.36 -17.67 0.09
N VAL A 34 -0.99 -17.64 1.26
CA VAL A 34 -0.72 -18.58 2.36
C VAL A 34 -1.09 -20.01 1.96
N ASP A 35 -2.22 -20.20 1.27
CA ASP A 35 -2.64 -21.51 0.73
C ASP A 35 -1.61 -22.08 -0.26
N LEU A 36 -0.86 -21.22 -0.94
CA LEU A 36 0.24 -21.58 -1.85
C LEU A 36 1.59 -21.79 -1.12
N GLY A 37 1.63 -21.68 0.21
CA GLY A 37 2.84 -21.84 1.02
C GLY A 37 3.77 -20.63 1.02
N ILE A 38 3.28 -19.45 0.65
CA ILE A 38 4.05 -18.20 0.62
C ILE A 38 4.00 -17.56 2.02
N ASP A 39 5.16 -17.19 2.57
CA ASP A 39 5.26 -16.41 3.81
C ASP A 39 4.94 -14.94 3.54
N VAL A 40 3.76 -14.50 3.96
CA VAL A 40 3.33 -13.12 3.77
C VAL A 40 3.71 -12.27 4.97
N LYS A 41 4.47 -11.19 4.71
CA LYS A 41 4.76 -10.14 5.69
C LYS A 41 3.96 -8.88 5.38
N LEU A 42 3.66 -8.11 6.42
CA LEU A 42 2.86 -6.90 6.31
C LEU A 42 3.58 -5.67 6.88
N ILE A 43 3.44 -4.55 6.18
CA ILE A 43 3.65 -3.20 6.73
C ILE A 43 2.29 -2.51 6.67
N THR A 44 1.75 -2.19 7.84
CA THR A 44 0.38 -1.68 8.02
C THR A 44 0.39 -0.42 8.88
N PRO A 45 -0.69 0.37 8.88
CA PRO A 45 -0.81 1.55 9.74
C PRO A 45 -0.83 1.22 11.25
N LEU A 46 -1.05 -0.03 11.66
CA LEU A 46 -1.19 -0.43 13.06
C LEU A 46 0.03 -0.10 13.92
N GLU A 47 1.21 -0.09 13.31
CA GLU A 47 2.48 0.17 13.99
C GLU A 47 2.76 1.67 14.15
N TYR A 48 1.90 2.54 13.62
CA TYR A 48 2.16 3.96 13.49
C TYR A 48 1.02 4.82 14.03
N ARG A 49 1.37 6.01 14.51
CA ARG A 49 0.37 7.06 14.74
C ARG A 49 -0.25 7.41 13.39
N THR A 50 -1.53 7.70 13.40
CA THR A 50 -2.27 8.11 12.21
C THR A 50 -3.02 9.40 12.49
N MET A 51 -3.24 10.18 11.44
CA MET A 51 -4.10 11.35 11.48
C MET A 51 -5.19 11.24 10.41
N PRO A 52 -6.40 11.77 10.65
CA PRO A 52 -7.39 11.87 9.61
C PRO A 52 -6.85 12.73 8.47
N MET A 53 -7.15 12.36 7.24
CA MET A 53 -6.89 13.20 6.08
C MET A 53 -7.77 14.46 6.16
N PRO A 54 -7.23 15.67 5.91
CA PRO A 54 -8.05 16.88 5.88
C PRO A 54 -9.23 16.75 4.92
N GLY A 55 -10.46 16.92 5.42
CA GLY A 55 -11.70 16.76 4.65
C GLY A 55 -12.19 15.31 4.49
N TYR A 56 -11.49 14.33 5.07
CA TYR A 56 -11.80 12.91 4.97
C TYR A 56 -11.36 12.11 6.21
N ASP A 57 -12.17 12.13 7.27
CA ASP A 57 -11.81 11.52 8.57
C ASP A 57 -11.71 9.98 8.53
N GLU A 58 -12.33 9.35 7.54
CA GLU A 58 -12.31 7.90 7.36
C GLU A 58 -10.98 7.37 6.80
N ILE A 59 -10.20 8.21 6.10
CA ILE A 59 -8.85 7.88 5.61
C ILE A 59 -7.88 8.32 6.68
N ARG A 60 -7.17 7.34 7.23
CA ARG A 60 -6.15 7.57 8.25
C ARG A 60 -4.78 7.50 7.61
N LEU A 61 -4.08 8.62 7.58
CA LEU A 61 -2.74 8.73 7.02
C LEU A 61 -1.70 8.33 8.09
N SER A 62 -0.84 7.36 7.77
CA SER A 62 0.25 6.97 8.66
C SER A 62 1.31 8.07 8.78
N LEU A 63 1.56 8.49 10.01
CA LEU A 63 2.65 9.40 10.38
C LEU A 63 3.90 8.56 10.64
N VAL A 64 4.59 8.22 9.55
CA VAL A 64 5.72 7.31 9.56
C VAL A 64 6.94 7.95 8.92
N HIS A 65 8.09 7.76 9.55
CA HIS A 65 9.35 8.21 8.98
C HIS A 65 9.85 7.22 7.94
N LYS A 66 10.34 7.71 6.79
CA LYS A 66 10.78 6.86 5.67
C LYS A 66 11.82 5.80 6.08
N HIS A 67 12.73 6.14 7.00
CA HIS A 67 13.75 5.22 7.50
C HIS A 67 13.15 3.97 8.13
N THR A 68 12.03 4.11 8.85
CA THR A 68 11.36 2.99 9.52
C THR A 68 10.84 1.96 8.52
N VAL A 69 10.20 2.41 7.44
CA VAL A 69 9.70 1.53 6.37
C VAL A 69 10.87 0.90 5.61
N HIS A 70 11.90 1.69 5.28
CA HIS A 70 13.09 1.22 4.58
C HIS A 70 13.82 0.12 5.36
N GLU A 71 13.96 0.32 6.68
CA GLU A 71 14.58 -0.64 7.58
C GLU A 71 13.78 -1.94 7.61
N LYS A 72 12.45 -1.84 7.74
CA LYS A 72 11.58 -3.01 7.81
C LYS A 72 11.62 -3.83 6.51
N ILE A 73 11.59 -3.17 5.34
CA ILE A 73 11.79 -3.85 4.04
C ILE A 73 13.15 -4.55 4.00
N ARG A 74 14.22 -3.87 4.44
CA ARG A 74 15.58 -4.43 4.46
C ARG A 74 15.73 -5.63 5.41
N GLN A 75 15.06 -5.62 6.55
CA GLN A 75 15.11 -6.71 7.52
C GLN A 75 14.31 -7.93 7.04
N ILE A 76 13.14 -7.70 6.43
CA ILE A 76 12.30 -8.77 5.90
C ILE A 76 12.98 -9.47 4.73
N ARG A 77 13.71 -8.73 3.87
CA ARG A 77 14.33 -9.25 2.63
C ARG A 77 13.35 -10.09 1.79
N PRO A 78 12.20 -9.51 1.40
CA PRO A 78 11.19 -10.26 0.66
C PRO A 78 11.66 -10.59 -0.76
N ASP A 79 11.17 -11.69 -1.32
CA ASP A 79 11.39 -12.06 -2.72
C ASP A 79 10.57 -11.18 -3.68
N ALA A 80 9.39 -10.71 -3.21
CA ALA A 80 8.54 -9.80 -3.95
C ALA A 80 7.83 -8.80 -3.03
N ILE A 81 7.55 -7.61 -3.57
CA ILE A 81 6.85 -6.52 -2.86
C ILE A 81 5.55 -6.19 -3.60
N HIS A 82 4.46 -6.09 -2.85
CA HIS A 82 3.16 -5.64 -3.34
C HIS A 82 2.70 -4.42 -2.54
N ILE A 83 2.37 -3.34 -3.23
CA ILE A 83 1.93 -2.08 -2.62
C ILE A 83 0.43 -1.90 -2.92
N ALA A 84 -0.40 -2.09 -1.90
CA ALA A 84 -1.86 -2.18 -2.05
C ALA A 84 -2.57 -0.81 -1.97
N THR A 85 -1.87 0.24 -1.56
CA THR A 85 -2.46 1.58 -1.37
C THR A 85 -1.50 2.69 -1.77
N GLU A 86 -2.06 3.83 -2.13
CA GLU A 86 -1.35 5.03 -2.59
C GLU A 86 -1.09 6.04 -1.46
N GLY A 87 -1.30 5.63 -0.20
CA GLY A 87 -1.08 6.44 1.00
C GLY A 87 0.40 6.58 1.40
N PRO A 88 0.68 7.16 2.59
CA PRO A 88 2.05 7.41 3.04
C PRO A 88 2.96 6.19 3.04
N LEU A 89 2.49 5.04 3.52
CA LEU A 89 3.28 3.80 3.50
C LEU A 89 3.56 3.35 2.08
N GLY A 90 2.54 3.39 1.21
CA GLY A 90 2.68 3.05 -0.20
C GLY A 90 3.67 3.94 -0.95
N LEU A 91 3.60 5.27 -0.75
CA LEU A 91 4.50 6.24 -1.34
C LEU A 91 5.96 6.01 -0.92
N ILE A 92 6.17 5.76 0.38
CA ILE A 92 7.51 5.49 0.92
C ILE A 92 8.05 4.17 0.36
N ALA A 93 7.25 3.10 0.36
CA ALA A 93 7.66 1.80 -0.17
C ALA A 93 7.94 1.86 -1.68
N ARG A 94 7.10 2.54 -2.46
CA ARG A 94 7.31 2.73 -3.91
C ARG A 94 8.62 3.45 -4.17
N LYS A 95 8.87 4.56 -3.45
CA LYS A 95 10.12 5.32 -3.55
C LYS A 95 11.33 4.43 -3.24
N TYR A 96 11.26 3.63 -2.17
CA TYR A 96 12.33 2.69 -1.81
C TYR A 96 12.63 1.69 -2.92
N CYS A 97 11.57 1.11 -3.52
CA CYS A 97 11.71 0.11 -4.58
C CYS A 97 12.30 0.73 -5.85
N VAL A 98 11.81 1.90 -6.27
CA VAL A 98 12.32 2.63 -7.45
C VAL A 98 13.80 3.00 -7.28
N GLU A 99 14.17 3.57 -6.14
CA GLU A 99 15.57 3.98 -5.86
C GLU A 99 16.54 2.79 -5.87
N ARG A 100 16.08 1.61 -5.48
CA ARG A 100 16.90 0.38 -5.39
C ARG A 100 16.69 -0.59 -6.56
N LYS A 101 15.87 -0.22 -7.54
CA LYS A 101 15.50 -1.06 -8.69
C LYS A 101 14.95 -2.42 -8.26
N LEU A 102 14.20 -2.45 -7.16
CA LEU A 102 13.50 -3.66 -6.70
C LEU A 102 12.20 -3.81 -7.50
N PRO A 103 11.87 -5.01 -8.00
CA PRO A 103 10.57 -5.24 -8.62
C PRO A 103 9.47 -5.15 -7.57
N PHE A 104 8.38 -4.47 -7.92
CA PHE A 104 7.18 -4.38 -7.09
C PHE A 104 5.95 -4.38 -7.98
N SER A 105 4.81 -4.78 -7.42
CA SER A 105 3.50 -4.58 -8.03
C SER A 105 2.70 -3.59 -7.21
N THR A 106 1.72 -2.95 -7.85
CA THR A 106 0.74 -2.10 -7.19
C THR A 106 -0.66 -2.59 -7.51
N ALA A 107 -1.65 -2.19 -6.73
CA ALA A 107 -3.04 -2.42 -7.08
C ALA A 107 -3.86 -1.15 -6.91
N TYR A 108 -4.75 -0.91 -7.87
CA TYR A 108 -5.69 0.19 -7.85
C TYR A 108 -7.07 -0.36 -7.46
N HIS A 109 -7.51 -0.05 -6.25
CA HIS A 109 -8.71 -0.65 -5.66
C HIS A 109 -9.86 0.34 -5.41
N THR A 110 -9.65 1.64 -5.62
CA THR A 110 -10.60 2.65 -5.15
C THR A 110 -10.91 3.71 -6.20
N GLN A 111 -12.12 4.28 -6.14
CA GLN A 111 -12.48 5.52 -6.85
C GLN A 111 -11.88 6.76 -6.15
N PHE A 112 -10.62 6.67 -5.72
CA PHE A 112 -9.93 7.72 -4.96
C PHE A 112 -10.02 9.10 -5.63
N PRO A 113 -9.90 9.25 -6.96
CA PRO A 113 -10.08 10.53 -7.66
C PRO A 113 -11.50 11.10 -7.49
N GLU A 114 -12.52 10.25 -7.57
CA GLU A 114 -13.92 10.64 -7.44
C GLU A 114 -14.22 11.10 -6.01
N TYR A 115 -13.68 10.40 -5.00
CA TYR A 115 -13.78 10.80 -3.60
C TYR A 115 -13.07 12.15 -3.34
N LEU A 116 -11.87 12.33 -3.91
CA LEU A 116 -11.09 13.57 -3.82
C LEU A 116 -11.86 14.77 -4.39
N LYS A 117 -12.41 14.63 -5.61
CA LYS A 117 -13.19 15.68 -6.28
C LYS A 117 -14.45 16.06 -5.50
N ALA A 118 -15.11 15.09 -4.86
CA ALA A 118 -16.36 15.34 -4.14
C ALA A 118 -16.18 16.11 -2.82
N ARG A 119 -14.96 16.17 -2.27
CA ARG A 119 -14.70 16.70 -0.92
C ARG A 119 -13.60 17.76 -0.86
N LEU A 120 -12.70 17.79 -1.83
CA LEU A 120 -11.64 18.80 -1.96
C LEU A 120 -11.69 19.43 -3.37
N PRO A 121 -11.31 20.70 -3.52
CA PRO A 121 -11.26 21.37 -4.83
C PRO A 121 -10.03 20.91 -5.64
N VAL A 122 -9.82 19.59 -5.76
CA VAL A 122 -8.73 18.99 -6.53
C VAL A 122 -9.25 18.62 -7.92
N PRO A 123 -8.61 19.10 -9.00
CA PRO A 123 -8.97 18.68 -10.35
C PRO A 123 -8.81 17.17 -10.54
N LEU A 124 -9.81 16.51 -11.13
CA LEU A 124 -9.76 15.07 -11.42
C LEU A 124 -8.50 14.68 -12.18
N ASP A 125 -8.10 15.48 -13.17
CA ASP A 125 -6.94 15.21 -14.01
C ASP A 125 -5.65 15.09 -13.19
N TRP A 126 -5.54 15.83 -12.08
CA TRP A 126 -4.40 15.76 -11.17
C TRP A 126 -4.40 14.47 -10.36
N SER A 127 -5.56 14.08 -9.81
CA SER A 127 -5.72 12.81 -9.09
C SER A 127 -5.43 11.62 -10.00
N TYR A 128 -5.93 11.64 -11.24
CA TYR A 128 -5.64 10.62 -12.23
C TYR A 128 -4.17 10.63 -12.69
N ALA A 129 -3.55 11.79 -12.84
CA ALA A 129 -2.12 11.88 -13.14
C ALA A 129 -1.26 11.28 -12.02
N PHE A 130 -1.61 11.54 -10.76
CA PHE A 130 -0.97 10.93 -9.60
C PHE A 130 -1.10 9.40 -9.62
N LEU A 131 -2.29 8.87 -9.87
CA LEU A 131 -2.50 7.41 -9.95
C LEU A 131 -1.71 6.79 -11.10
N ARG A 132 -1.72 7.40 -12.29
CA ARG A 132 -0.91 6.92 -13.42
C ARG A 132 0.58 6.90 -13.07
N TRP A 133 1.07 7.93 -12.38
CA TRP A 133 2.44 7.94 -11.90
C TRP A 133 2.71 6.88 -10.83
N PHE A 134 1.74 6.59 -9.96
CA PHE A 134 1.92 5.61 -8.89
C PHE A 134 1.93 4.17 -9.41
N HIS A 135 1.04 3.85 -10.36
CA HIS A 135 0.86 2.50 -10.90
C HIS A 135 1.69 2.20 -12.15
N GLY A 136 2.16 3.24 -12.86
CA GLY A 136 3.11 3.12 -13.98
C GLY A 136 4.57 3.14 -13.54
#